data_AF-A0A1Z8S825-F1
#
_entry.id   AF-A0A1Z8S825-F1
#
_cell.length_a   1.000
_cell.length_b   1.000
_cell.length_c   1.000
_cell.angle_alpha   90.00
_cell.angle_beta   90.00
_cell.angle_gamma   90.00
#
_symmetry.space_group_name_H-M   'P 1'
#
loop_
_entity.id
_entity.type
_entity.pdbx_description
1 polymer ?
#
loop_
_entity_poly.entity_id
_entity_poly.type
_entity_poly.pdbx_seq_one_letter_code
_entity_poly.pdbx_strand_id
1 'polypeptide(L)'
;MDFVHRYNLGLDICTDQETITKKPQRTFLDMNGKPDKYMRLRHVVHLWNKRLIDNGIINLLRTDEDIRRFPDKNDYYDIVKDIINEKDWKKFCEWWPQTFDKADVEQNYGKHYSGYPFDKKLFLDTFMSVVSETHSGAHNCNPEFFITEKIVRAIGNCHPFVLLSTPGYLKELKLLGYRTFEPHIDESYDNEEDTELRMVKAIDSVKELCEKGVPVECINIAIQNQQTLNNRYQDTIRMLEGIFNG
;
A
#
# COMPACT_ATOMS: atom_id res chain seq x y z
N MET A 1 23.26 -4.78 -2.40
CA MET A 1 22.47 -4.13 -3.49
C MET A 1 21.29 -3.47 -2.80
N ASP A 2 21.20 -2.13 -2.82
CA ASP A 2 20.08 -1.40 -2.22
C ASP A 2 18.76 -1.94 -2.79
N PHE A 3 17.74 -2.07 -1.95
CA PHE A 3 16.40 -2.51 -2.36
C PHE A 3 15.89 -1.63 -3.53
N VAL A 4 16.19 -0.33 -3.46
CA VAL A 4 15.92 0.67 -4.50
C VAL A 4 16.47 0.28 -5.88
N HIS A 5 17.65 -0.36 -5.93
CA HIS A 5 18.28 -0.76 -7.18
C HIS A 5 17.51 -1.83 -7.96
N ARG A 6 16.78 -2.71 -7.27
CA ARG A 6 15.98 -3.76 -7.93
C ARG A 6 14.73 -3.22 -8.63
N TYR A 7 14.27 -2.03 -8.27
CA TYR A 7 12.97 -1.50 -8.67
C TYR A 7 13.03 -0.24 -9.52
N ASN A 8 14.19 0.24 -9.98
CA ASN A 8 14.26 1.46 -10.82
C ASN A 8 14.76 1.22 -12.25
N LEU A 9 14.96 -0.04 -12.66
CA LEU A 9 15.40 -0.37 -14.02
C LEU A 9 14.20 -0.37 -14.98
N GLY A 10 14.08 0.70 -15.78
CA GLY A 10 13.17 0.75 -16.95
C GLY A 10 11.68 0.85 -16.64
N LEU A 11 11.32 1.35 -15.46
CA LEU A 11 9.94 1.46 -15.00
C LEU A 11 9.28 2.79 -15.43
N ASP A 12 8.08 2.73 -15.99
CA ASP A 12 7.22 3.89 -16.28
C ASP A 12 6.56 4.42 -14.99
N ILE A 13 7.22 5.38 -14.33
CA ILE A 13 6.74 6.05 -13.11
C ILE A 13 6.16 7.45 -13.41
N CYS A 14 5.31 7.94 -12.51
CA CYS A 14 4.79 9.31 -12.57
C CYS A 14 5.92 10.34 -12.51
N THR A 15 5.94 11.29 -13.44
CA THR A 15 6.82 12.46 -13.36
C THR A 15 6.27 13.52 -12.40
N ASP A 16 7.10 14.46 -11.96
CA ASP A 16 6.68 15.62 -11.16
C ASP A 16 5.56 16.39 -11.86
N GLN A 17 5.67 16.61 -13.17
CA GLN A 17 4.69 17.36 -13.95
C GLN A 17 3.36 16.62 -14.04
N GLU A 18 3.37 15.30 -14.27
CA GLU A 18 2.16 14.47 -14.26
C GLU A 18 1.52 14.45 -12.86
N THR A 19 2.33 14.35 -11.81
CA THR A 19 1.86 14.37 -10.41
C THR A 19 1.16 15.67 -10.06
N ILE A 20 1.65 16.80 -10.54
CA ILE A 20 1.05 18.13 -10.29
C ILE A 20 -0.21 18.35 -11.13
N THR A 21 -0.27 17.78 -12.33
CA THR A 21 -1.35 18.05 -13.29
C THR A 21 -2.40 16.94 -13.39
N LYS A 22 -2.22 15.83 -12.68
CA LYS A 22 -3.17 14.73 -12.66
C LYS A 22 -4.56 15.20 -12.24
N LYS A 23 -5.57 14.51 -12.74
CA LYS A 23 -6.99 14.72 -12.41
C LYS A 23 -7.56 13.43 -11.86
N PRO A 24 -7.25 13.08 -10.61
CA PRO A 24 -7.64 11.81 -10.04
C PRO A 24 -9.14 11.66 -9.99
N GLN A 25 -9.60 10.42 -10.18
CA GLN A 25 -11.01 10.04 -10.12
C GLN A 25 -11.40 9.52 -8.74
N ARG A 26 -10.43 9.05 -7.95
CA ARG A 26 -10.62 8.53 -6.59
C ARG A 26 -9.60 9.16 -5.64
N THR A 27 -9.87 9.11 -4.34
CA THR A 27 -8.96 9.62 -3.31
C THR A 27 -7.75 8.72 -3.16
N PHE A 28 -7.95 7.42 -3.00
CA PHE A 28 -6.87 6.50 -2.66
C PHE A 28 -6.78 5.28 -3.58
N LEU A 29 -5.58 4.73 -3.67
CA LEU A 29 -5.27 3.44 -4.29
C LEU A 29 -4.90 2.45 -3.20
N ASP A 30 -5.60 1.33 -3.13
CA ASP A 30 -5.44 0.30 -2.10
C ASP A 30 -5.31 -1.07 -2.78
N MET A 31 -4.06 -1.43 -3.08
CA MET A 31 -3.75 -2.65 -3.83
C MET A 31 -3.34 -3.76 -2.88
N ASN A 32 -4.31 -4.59 -2.51
CA ASN A 32 -4.09 -5.73 -1.63
C ASN A 32 -3.98 -7.04 -2.40
N GLY A 33 -3.12 -7.91 -1.89
CA GLY A 33 -3.02 -9.29 -2.36
C GLY A 33 -3.98 -10.22 -1.61
N LYS A 34 -3.50 -11.44 -1.36
CA LYS A 34 -4.24 -12.55 -0.70
C LYS A 34 -5.06 -12.11 0.53
N PRO A 35 -6.36 -12.44 0.63
CA PRO A 35 -7.22 -12.00 1.73
C PRO A 35 -6.97 -12.74 3.05
N ASP A 36 -6.27 -13.87 3.01
CA ASP A 36 -5.96 -14.69 4.19
C ASP A 36 -4.99 -14.01 5.18
N LYS A 37 -4.38 -12.88 4.78
CA LYS A 37 -3.49 -12.10 5.65
C LYS A 37 -4.29 -11.14 6.51
N TYR A 38 -3.95 -11.13 7.80
CA TYR A 38 -4.66 -10.38 8.85
C TYR A 38 -5.02 -8.95 8.44
N MET A 39 -4.02 -8.14 8.09
CA MET A 39 -4.28 -6.75 7.71
C MET A 39 -5.12 -6.66 6.44
N ARG A 40 -4.88 -7.51 5.43
CA ARG A 40 -5.42 -7.31 4.07
C ARG A 40 -6.94 -7.37 4.00
N LEU A 41 -7.57 -8.42 4.55
CA LEU A 41 -9.02 -8.46 4.55
C LEU A 41 -9.61 -7.49 5.57
N ARG A 42 -9.02 -7.40 6.78
CA ARG A 42 -9.60 -6.62 7.88
C ARG A 42 -9.64 -5.12 7.57
N HIS A 43 -8.61 -4.54 6.98
CA HIS A 43 -8.67 -3.10 6.66
C HIS A 43 -9.68 -2.80 5.56
N VAL A 44 -9.86 -3.68 4.56
CA VAL A 44 -10.90 -3.52 3.53
C VAL A 44 -12.30 -3.59 4.16
N VAL A 45 -12.49 -4.45 5.17
CA VAL A 45 -13.73 -4.46 5.97
C VAL A 45 -13.90 -3.17 6.77
N HIS A 46 -12.82 -2.58 7.31
CA HIS A 46 -12.89 -1.26 7.95
C HIS A 46 -13.23 -0.14 6.97
N LEU A 47 -12.68 -0.17 5.75
CA LEU A 47 -13.06 0.75 4.67
C LEU A 47 -14.56 0.63 4.34
N TRP A 48 -15.08 -0.60 4.27
CA TRP A 48 -16.51 -0.87 4.09
C TRP A 48 -17.34 -0.27 5.22
N ASN A 49 -17.00 -0.57 6.48
CA ASN A 49 -17.71 -0.10 7.66
C ASN A 49 -17.74 1.44 7.75
N LYS A 50 -16.68 2.11 7.31
CA LYS A 50 -16.57 3.57 7.26
C LYS A 50 -17.12 4.19 5.96
N ARG A 51 -17.69 3.39 5.06
CA ARG A 51 -18.29 3.81 3.76
C ARG A 51 -17.29 4.48 2.81
N LEU A 52 -16.04 3.98 2.80
CA LEU A 52 -14.94 4.53 2.00
C LEU A 52 -14.67 3.75 0.71
N ILE A 53 -15.41 2.67 0.45
CA ILE A 53 -15.17 1.78 -0.69
C ILE A 53 -15.31 2.48 -2.05
N ASP A 54 -16.17 3.51 -2.13
CA ASP A 54 -16.33 4.31 -3.34
C ASP A 54 -15.32 5.46 -3.42
N ASN A 55 -14.51 5.71 -2.38
CA ASN A 55 -13.46 6.73 -2.42
C ASN A 55 -12.16 6.19 -3.00
N GLY A 56 -12.02 4.88 -3.18
CA GLY A 56 -10.78 4.25 -3.58
C GLY A 56 -10.87 3.36 -4.82
N ILE A 57 -9.71 3.08 -5.41
CA ILE A 57 -9.51 1.91 -6.27
C ILE A 57 -8.94 0.81 -5.37
N ILE A 58 -9.72 -0.23 -5.12
CA ILE A 58 -9.40 -1.28 -4.14
C ILE A 58 -9.24 -2.62 -4.88
N ASN A 59 -8.17 -3.34 -4.59
CA ASN A 59 -7.96 -4.72 -5.03
C ASN A 59 -7.94 -5.67 -3.82
N LEU A 60 -8.49 -6.88 -3.99
CA LEU A 60 -8.42 -7.96 -3.01
C LEU A 60 -8.48 -9.31 -3.73
N LEU A 61 -7.32 -9.72 -4.25
CA LEU A 61 -7.17 -10.90 -5.11
C LEU A 61 -7.24 -12.21 -4.33
N ARG A 62 -8.22 -13.06 -4.68
CA ARG A 62 -8.22 -14.49 -4.34
C ARG A 62 -7.44 -15.26 -5.39
N THR A 63 -6.26 -15.76 -5.02
CA THR A 63 -5.44 -16.63 -5.88
C THR A 63 -6.02 -18.05 -5.96
N ASP A 64 -5.52 -18.90 -6.87
CA ASP A 64 -5.93 -20.30 -6.94
C ASP A 64 -5.69 -21.05 -5.62
N GLU A 65 -4.64 -20.69 -4.88
CA GLU A 65 -4.38 -21.24 -3.56
C GLU A 65 -5.46 -20.81 -2.55
N ASP A 66 -5.87 -19.55 -2.61
CA ASP A 66 -6.93 -19.01 -1.77
C ASP A 66 -8.26 -19.69 -2.08
N ILE A 67 -8.60 -19.87 -3.36
CA ILE A 67 -9.83 -20.57 -3.79
C ILE A 67 -9.81 -22.03 -3.34
N ARG A 68 -8.66 -22.71 -3.33
CA ARG A 68 -8.56 -24.08 -2.80
C ARG A 68 -8.77 -24.15 -1.29
N ARG A 69 -8.30 -23.16 -0.54
CA ARG A 69 -8.39 -23.11 0.93
C ARG A 69 -9.72 -22.59 1.45
N PHE A 70 -10.26 -21.60 0.75
CA PHE A 70 -11.50 -20.89 1.04
C PHE A 70 -12.33 -20.88 -0.26
N PRO A 71 -13.01 -21.99 -0.62
CA PRO A 71 -13.80 -22.09 -1.85
C PRO A 71 -14.82 -20.95 -2.01
N ASP A 72 -15.48 -20.56 -0.93
CA ASP A 72 -16.48 -19.52 -0.89
C ASP A 72 -15.97 -18.28 -0.18
N LYS A 73 -16.40 -17.10 -0.64
CA LYS A 73 -16.07 -15.83 0.05
C LYS A 73 -16.54 -15.85 1.52
N ASN A 74 -17.61 -16.59 1.82
CA ASN A 74 -18.11 -16.73 3.19
C ASN A 74 -17.15 -17.46 4.13
N ASP A 75 -16.22 -18.25 3.62
CA ASP A 75 -15.26 -18.98 4.45
C ASP A 75 -14.30 -18.05 5.21
N TYR A 76 -14.19 -16.79 4.76
CA TYR A 76 -13.40 -15.76 5.45
C TYR A 76 -14.15 -15.12 6.64
N TYR A 77 -15.44 -15.39 6.83
CA TYR A 77 -16.24 -14.68 7.84
C TYR A 77 -15.67 -14.84 9.26
N ASP A 78 -15.19 -16.04 9.62
CA ASP A 78 -14.62 -16.29 10.95
C ASP A 78 -13.41 -15.41 11.28
N ILE A 79 -12.71 -14.90 10.26
CA ILE A 79 -11.54 -14.01 10.38
C ILE A 79 -11.95 -12.57 10.71
N VAL A 80 -13.21 -12.19 10.44
CA VAL A 80 -13.69 -10.81 10.52
C VAL A 80 -15.01 -10.65 11.30
N LYS A 81 -15.60 -11.72 11.82
CA LYS A 81 -16.89 -11.70 12.52
C LYS A 81 -16.95 -10.79 13.75
N ASP A 82 -15.79 -10.42 14.29
CA ASP A 82 -15.66 -9.46 15.38
C ASP A 82 -15.78 -8.00 14.94
N ILE A 83 -15.62 -7.70 13.64
CA ILE A 83 -15.67 -6.35 13.07
C ILE A 83 -16.79 -6.13 12.06
N ILE A 84 -17.47 -7.18 11.60
CA ILE A 84 -18.63 -7.09 10.70
C ILE A 84 -19.66 -8.16 11.05
N ASN A 85 -20.94 -7.78 11.06
CA ASN A 85 -22.03 -8.72 11.30
C ASN A 85 -22.35 -9.55 10.04
N GLU A 86 -23.00 -10.70 10.20
CA GLU A 86 -23.27 -11.66 9.11
C GLU A 86 -24.08 -11.05 7.96
N LYS A 87 -25.03 -10.16 8.27
CA LYS A 87 -25.89 -9.52 7.27
C LYS A 87 -25.08 -8.58 6.37
N ASP A 88 -24.23 -7.76 6.95
CA ASP A 88 -23.39 -6.83 6.19
C ASP A 88 -22.21 -7.54 5.52
N TRP A 89 -21.72 -8.63 6.11
CA TRP A 89 -20.73 -9.51 5.48
C TRP A 89 -21.24 -10.11 4.17
N LYS A 90 -22.49 -10.59 4.12
CA LYS A 90 -23.08 -11.10 2.87
C LYS A 90 -23.07 -10.03 1.76
N LYS A 91 -23.42 -8.79 2.09
CA LYS A 91 -23.35 -7.66 1.14
C LYS A 91 -21.91 -7.34 0.74
N PHE A 92 -20.97 -7.41 1.67
CA PHE A 92 -19.54 -7.25 1.39
C PHE A 92 -19.06 -8.31 0.39
N CYS A 93 -19.47 -9.58 0.55
CA CYS A 93 -19.13 -10.66 -0.37
C CYS A 93 -19.72 -10.47 -1.77
N GLU A 94 -20.93 -9.92 -1.87
CA GLU A 94 -21.56 -9.56 -3.14
C GLU A 94 -20.77 -8.44 -3.85
N TRP A 95 -20.35 -7.42 -3.10
CA TRP A 95 -19.56 -6.31 -3.63
C TRP A 95 -18.12 -6.69 -3.98
N TRP A 96 -17.48 -7.52 -3.16
CA TRP A 96 -16.05 -7.91 -3.13
C TRP A 96 -15.14 -7.27 -4.20
N PRO A 97 -14.06 -6.55 -3.82
CA PRO A 97 -13.24 -5.77 -4.74
C PRO A 97 -12.88 -6.50 -6.03
N GLN A 98 -13.08 -5.83 -7.17
CA GLN A 98 -12.73 -6.41 -8.46
C GLN A 98 -11.21 -6.52 -8.60
N THR A 99 -10.76 -7.63 -9.16
CA THR A 99 -9.34 -7.87 -9.41
C THR A 99 -8.90 -7.17 -10.69
N PHE A 100 -7.93 -6.26 -10.58
CA PHE A 100 -7.33 -5.56 -11.72
C PHE A 100 -6.20 -6.37 -12.39
N ASP A 101 -6.02 -7.62 -11.96
CA ASP A 101 -4.82 -8.43 -12.16
C ASP A 101 -4.83 -9.32 -13.41
N LYS A 102 -5.65 -9.01 -14.41
CA LYS A 102 -5.69 -9.81 -15.65
C LYS A 102 -4.37 -9.78 -16.44
N ALA A 103 -3.44 -8.88 -16.12
CA ALA A 103 -2.23 -8.61 -16.89
C ALA A 103 -0.94 -9.30 -16.40
N ASP A 104 -0.89 -9.88 -15.19
CA ASP A 104 0.39 -10.34 -14.59
C ASP A 104 0.36 -11.77 -14.03
N VAL A 105 -0.62 -12.58 -14.46
CA VAL A 105 -0.65 -14.01 -14.11
C VAL A 105 0.33 -14.84 -14.96
N GLU A 106 0.75 -14.32 -16.13
CA GLU A 106 1.59 -15.06 -17.09
C GLU A 106 3.11 -14.89 -16.88
N GLN A 107 3.57 -13.90 -16.12
CA GLN A 107 5.00 -13.70 -15.82
C GLN A 107 5.29 -13.88 -14.33
N ASN A 108 5.37 -15.13 -13.85
CA ASN A 108 5.88 -15.40 -12.51
C ASN A 108 7.14 -16.26 -12.55
N TYR A 109 8.29 -15.58 -12.44
CA TYR A 109 9.49 -16.16 -11.83
C TYR A 109 9.21 -16.36 -10.33
N GLY A 110 8.77 -17.57 -9.96
CA GLY A 110 8.59 -17.96 -8.56
C GLY A 110 7.19 -17.71 -8.00
N LYS A 111 6.85 -18.44 -6.93
CA LYS A 111 5.52 -18.55 -6.32
C LYS A 111 5.00 -17.26 -5.62
N HIS A 112 5.51 -16.10 -5.99
CA HIS A 112 5.22 -14.82 -5.36
C HIS A 112 4.52 -13.90 -6.34
N TYR A 113 3.21 -13.71 -6.13
CA TYR A 113 2.44 -12.68 -6.81
C TYR A 113 3.08 -11.31 -6.52
N SER A 114 3.38 -10.52 -7.55
CA SER A 114 4.02 -9.19 -7.43
C SER A 114 3.20 -8.18 -6.61
N GLY A 115 1.95 -8.55 -6.26
CA GLY A 115 1.11 -7.86 -5.29
C GLY A 115 0.54 -6.54 -5.77
N TYR A 116 0.95 -6.08 -6.95
CA TYR A 116 0.72 -4.72 -7.41
C TYR A 116 0.98 -4.62 -8.93
N PRO A 117 -0.02 -4.41 -9.79
CA PRO A 117 0.23 -4.08 -11.19
C PRO A 117 0.96 -2.73 -11.26
N PHE A 118 2.06 -2.68 -12.01
CA PHE A 118 2.89 -1.48 -12.15
C PHE A 118 2.26 -0.45 -13.11
N ASP A 119 0.94 -0.34 -13.15
CA ASP A 119 0.29 0.60 -14.07
C ASP A 119 0.35 2.01 -13.48
N LYS A 120 1.19 2.86 -14.06
CA LYS A 120 1.28 4.30 -13.76
C LYS A 120 -0.10 4.97 -13.75
N LYS A 121 -1.02 4.52 -14.60
CA LYS A 121 -2.38 5.07 -14.69
C LYS A 121 -3.13 4.99 -13.36
N LEU A 122 -2.95 3.92 -12.58
CA LEU A 122 -3.60 3.78 -11.27
C LEU A 122 -3.17 4.90 -10.32
N PHE A 123 -1.93 5.36 -10.41
CA PHE A 123 -1.42 6.47 -9.61
C PHE A 123 -1.89 7.84 -10.14
N LEU A 124 -2.04 7.98 -11.46
CA LEU A 124 -2.62 9.20 -12.03
C LEU A 124 -4.13 9.34 -11.75
N ASP A 125 -4.82 8.21 -11.60
CA ASP A 125 -6.26 8.16 -11.31
C ASP A 125 -6.60 8.31 -9.81
N THR A 126 -5.61 8.30 -8.90
CA THR A 126 -5.85 8.51 -7.45
C THR A 126 -4.92 9.58 -6.85
N PHE A 127 -5.24 10.12 -5.68
CA PHE A 127 -4.40 11.14 -5.03
C PHE A 127 -3.28 10.54 -4.18
N MET A 128 -3.58 9.48 -3.44
CA MET A 128 -2.68 8.85 -2.45
C MET A 128 -2.76 7.32 -2.51
N SER A 129 -1.89 6.65 -1.77
CA SER A 129 -1.91 5.19 -1.60
C SER A 129 -2.21 4.78 -0.15
N VAL A 130 -3.07 3.78 0.03
CA VAL A 130 -3.12 3.00 1.28
C VAL A 130 -2.22 1.79 1.04
N VAL A 131 -1.15 1.69 1.83
CA VAL A 131 -0.12 0.67 1.61
C VAL A 131 -0.22 -0.34 2.74
N SER A 132 -0.69 -1.55 2.43
CA SER A 132 -0.71 -2.66 3.39
C SER A 132 0.54 -3.54 3.27
N GLU A 133 1.35 -3.53 4.33
CA GLU A 133 2.53 -4.38 4.38
C GLU A 133 2.19 -5.81 4.81
N THR A 134 3.00 -6.75 4.36
CA THR A 134 2.78 -8.18 4.70
C THR A 134 3.05 -8.44 6.17
N HIS A 135 4.01 -7.70 6.74
CA HIS A 135 4.38 -7.74 8.15
C HIS A 135 3.63 -6.65 8.89
N SER A 136 2.79 -7.06 9.84
CA SER A 136 1.93 -6.16 10.61
C SER A 136 2.15 -6.21 12.12
N GLY A 137 2.99 -7.14 12.59
CA GLY A 137 3.18 -7.45 14.01
C GLY A 137 2.11 -8.36 14.61
N ALA A 138 1.09 -8.78 13.85
CA ALA A 138 0.10 -9.76 14.29
C ALA A 138 0.50 -11.22 13.98
N HIS A 139 -0.10 -12.18 14.71
CA HIS A 139 -0.01 -13.63 14.47
C HIS A 139 1.40 -14.19 14.28
N ASN A 140 2.36 -13.76 15.12
CA ASN A 140 3.77 -14.18 15.04
C ASN A 140 4.44 -13.84 13.70
N CYS A 141 3.91 -12.88 12.93
CA CYS A 141 4.63 -12.33 11.78
C CYS A 141 5.90 -11.60 12.26
N ASN A 142 6.93 -11.58 11.42
CA ASN A 142 8.17 -10.85 11.72
C ASN A 142 7.82 -9.39 12.13
N PRO A 143 8.16 -8.94 13.34
CA PRO A 143 7.93 -7.56 13.79
C PRO A 143 8.96 -6.59 13.21
N GLU A 144 10.01 -7.09 12.57
CA GLU A 144 11.08 -6.27 12.02
C GLU A 144 10.57 -5.34 10.91
N PHE A 145 11.17 -4.16 10.89
CA PHE A 145 11.03 -3.22 9.79
C PHE A 145 11.51 -3.85 8.48
N PHE A 146 10.63 -3.85 7.48
CA PHE A 146 10.93 -4.41 6.17
C PHE A 146 10.31 -3.57 5.06
N ILE A 147 11.15 -3.01 4.20
CA ILE A 147 10.72 -2.31 3.00
C ILE A 147 10.36 -3.33 1.93
N THR A 148 9.15 -3.24 1.39
CA THR A 148 8.73 -4.03 0.23
C THR A 148 8.54 -3.15 -1.01
N GLU A 149 8.23 -3.80 -2.13
CA GLU A 149 7.93 -3.14 -3.39
C GLU A 149 6.74 -2.19 -3.27
N LYS A 150 5.84 -2.40 -2.31
CA LYS A 150 4.59 -1.65 -2.20
C LYS A 150 4.86 -0.20 -1.82
N ILE A 151 5.60 0.00 -0.74
CA ILE A 151 5.96 1.37 -0.32
C ILE A 151 6.88 2.03 -1.34
N VAL A 152 7.82 1.29 -1.94
CA VAL A 152 8.70 1.83 -2.99
C VAL A 152 7.91 2.23 -4.23
N ARG A 153 6.83 1.52 -4.58
CA ARG A 153 5.95 1.90 -5.70
C ARG A 153 5.16 3.17 -5.40
N ALA A 154 4.69 3.36 -4.16
CA ALA A 154 4.04 4.61 -3.75
C ALA A 154 5.03 5.79 -3.81
N ILE A 155 6.23 5.63 -3.24
CA ILE A 155 7.30 6.65 -3.30
C ILE A 155 7.69 6.93 -4.74
N GLY A 156 7.94 5.87 -5.52
CA GLY A 156 8.35 5.94 -6.92
C GLY A 156 7.32 6.59 -7.84
N ASN A 157 6.05 6.65 -7.47
CA ASN A 157 5.00 7.33 -8.23
C ASN A 157 4.50 8.63 -7.58
N CYS A 158 5.29 9.23 -6.70
CA CYS A 158 4.97 10.49 -6.03
C CYS A 158 3.61 10.45 -5.30
N HIS A 159 3.25 9.32 -4.70
CA HIS A 159 2.05 9.21 -3.90
C HIS A 159 2.32 9.50 -2.43
N PRO A 160 1.55 10.42 -1.83
CA PRO A 160 1.33 10.39 -0.39
C PRO A 160 0.81 9.02 0.01
N PHE A 161 1.15 8.57 1.22
CA PHE A 161 0.73 7.26 1.68
C PHE A 161 0.27 7.27 3.14
N VAL A 162 -0.71 6.42 3.42
CA VAL A 162 -1.02 5.93 4.76
C VAL A 162 -0.59 4.46 4.81
N LEU A 163 0.16 4.09 5.84
CA LEU A 163 0.81 2.79 5.92
C LEU A 163 0.16 1.90 6.98
N LEU A 164 -0.20 0.68 6.59
CA LEU A 164 -0.65 -0.38 7.49
C LEU A 164 0.49 -1.40 7.65
N SER A 165 1.33 -1.22 8.67
CA SER A 165 2.50 -2.07 8.95
C SER A 165 2.74 -2.27 10.45
N THR A 166 3.95 -2.69 10.84
CA THR A 166 4.44 -2.82 12.22
C THR A 166 4.55 -1.45 12.91
N PRO A 167 4.54 -1.39 14.26
CA PRO A 167 4.75 -0.12 14.94
C PRO A 167 6.17 0.42 14.69
N GLY A 168 6.29 1.74 14.61
CA GLY A 168 7.55 2.45 14.36
C GLY A 168 8.04 2.40 12.91
N TYR A 169 7.24 1.91 11.96
CA TYR A 169 7.66 1.81 10.57
C TYR A 169 7.96 3.18 9.97
N LEU A 170 7.09 4.17 10.19
CA LEU A 170 7.30 5.52 9.67
C LEU A 170 8.54 6.16 10.30
N LYS A 171 8.81 5.90 11.58
CA LYS A 171 10.05 6.31 12.24
C LYS A 171 11.29 5.75 11.55
N GLU A 172 11.32 4.46 11.24
CA GLU A 172 12.44 3.84 10.51
C GLU A 172 12.56 4.40 9.08
N LEU A 173 11.43 4.65 8.41
CA LEU A 173 11.43 5.27 7.08
C LEU A 173 12.04 6.69 7.10
N LYS A 174 11.80 7.47 8.16
CA LYS A 174 12.45 8.77 8.42
C LYS A 174 13.97 8.62 8.57
N LEU A 175 14.45 7.60 9.28
CA LEU A 175 15.89 7.33 9.47
C LEU A 175 16.60 6.99 8.15
N LEU A 176 15.88 6.47 7.16
CA LEU A 176 16.41 6.22 5.82
C LEU A 176 16.46 7.47 4.91
N GLY A 177 16.03 8.62 5.40
CA GLY A 177 16.07 9.91 4.70
C GLY A 177 14.81 10.23 3.90
N TYR A 178 13.75 9.43 4.02
CA TYR A 178 12.44 9.79 3.49
C TYR A 178 11.68 10.68 4.47
N ARG A 179 10.82 11.54 3.93
CA ARG A 179 9.89 12.34 4.71
C ARG A 179 8.56 11.61 4.83
N THR A 180 7.83 11.89 5.90
CA THR A 180 6.44 11.48 6.05
C THR A 180 5.56 12.73 6.11
N PHE A 181 4.28 12.61 6.44
CA PHE A 181 3.27 13.60 6.10
C PHE A 181 2.72 14.37 7.31
N GLU A 182 3.25 14.20 8.52
CA GLU A 182 2.94 15.10 9.65
C GLU A 182 3.30 16.57 9.30
N PRO A 183 2.47 17.56 9.70
CA PRO A 183 1.23 17.47 10.47
C PRO A 183 -0.04 17.30 9.61
N HIS A 184 0.10 17.06 8.30
CA HIS A 184 -1.00 17.02 7.34
C HIS A 184 -1.79 15.69 7.36
N ILE A 185 -1.14 14.61 7.78
CA ILE A 185 -1.76 13.31 8.08
C ILE A 185 -1.46 13.02 9.54
N ASP A 186 -2.48 12.60 10.30
CA ASP A 186 -2.27 12.06 11.65
C ASP A 186 -1.54 10.71 11.54
N GLU A 187 -0.26 10.70 11.92
CA GLU A 187 0.61 9.52 11.93
C GLU A 187 0.77 8.91 13.33
N SER A 188 -0.04 9.35 14.31
CA SER A 188 0.00 8.80 15.68
C SER A 188 -0.26 7.30 15.75
N TYR A 189 -0.87 6.72 14.71
CA TYR A 189 -1.04 5.29 14.55
C TYR A 189 0.30 4.53 14.52
N ASP A 190 1.40 5.14 14.06
CA ASP A 190 2.70 4.46 13.96
C ASP A 190 3.24 4.01 15.33
N ASN A 191 2.85 4.70 16.41
CA ASN A 191 3.27 4.36 17.78
C ASN A 191 2.29 3.42 18.51
N GLU A 192 1.21 2.98 17.84
CA GLU A 192 0.21 2.11 18.46
C GLU A 192 0.67 0.65 18.43
N GLU A 193 0.81 0.00 19.59
CA GLU A 193 1.27 -1.38 19.70
C GLU A 193 0.16 -2.40 19.37
N ASP A 194 -1.09 -2.08 19.70
CA ASP A 194 -2.21 -2.93 19.34
C ASP A 194 -2.45 -2.90 17.82
N THR A 195 -2.38 -4.07 17.20
CA THR A 195 -2.37 -4.15 15.73
C THR A 195 -3.71 -3.72 15.12
N GLU A 196 -4.82 -4.07 15.76
CA GLU A 196 -6.15 -3.71 15.28
C GLU A 196 -6.41 -2.21 15.46
N LEU A 197 -6.09 -1.67 16.63
CA LEU A 197 -6.23 -0.24 16.93
C LEU A 197 -5.34 0.61 16.01
N ARG A 198 -4.11 0.16 15.73
CA ARG A 198 -3.22 0.82 14.76
C ARG A 198 -3.88 0.91 13.40
N MET A 199 -4.41 -0.20 12.90
CA MET A 199 -5.11 -0.25 11.62
C MET A 199 -6.32 0.67 11.61
N VAL A 200 -7.14 0.66 12.66
CA VAL A 200 -8.32 1.54 12.76
C VAL A 200 -7.91 3.02 12.72
N LYS A 201 -6.89 3.42 13.49
CA LYS A 201 -6.37 4.80 13.49
C LYS A 201 -5.82 5.21 12.12
N ALA A 202 -5.05 4.34 11.47
CA ALA A 202 -4.55 4.61 10.11
C ALA A 202 -5.71 4.79 9.11
N ILE A 203 -6.74 3.94 9.18
CA ILE A 203 -7.94 4.09 8.33
C ILE A 203 -8.74 5.35 8.70
N ASP A 204 -8.72 5.82 9.95
CA ASP A 204 -9.30 7.11 10.32
C ASP A 204 -8.55 8.28 9.64
N SER A 205 -7.24 8.21 9.51
CA SER A 205 -6.47 9.18 8.70
C SER A 205 -6.86 9.13 7.22
N VAL A 206 -7.10 7.93 6.66
CA VAL A 206 -7.63 7.79 5.29
C VAL A 206 -9.01 8.42 5.15
N LYS A 207 -9.88 8.21 6.14
CA LYS A 207 -11.23 8.80 6.17
C LYS A 207 -11.16 10.32 6.15
N GLU A 208 -10.30 10.90 6.99
CA GLU A 208 -10.10 12.35 7.04
C GLU A 208 -9.66 12.91 5.68
N LEU A 209 -8.73 12.24 4.99
CA LEU A 209 -8.27 12.61 3.65
C LEU A 209 -9.36 12.50 2.59
N CYS A 210 -10.27 11.52 2.72
CA CYS A 210 -11.44 11.40 1.86
C CYS A 210 -12.45 12.53 2.06
N GLU A 211 -12.60 13.02 3.29
CA GLU A 211 -13.56 14.08 3.64
C GLU A 211 -13.03 15.49 3.39
N LYS A 212 -11.74 15.72 3.71
CA LYS A 212 -11.11 17.05 3.65
C LYS A 212 -10.25 17.26 2.40
N GLY A 213 -9.97 16.19 1.65
CA GLY A 213 -9.04 16.20 0.54
C GLY A 213 -7.59 15.98 0.99
N VAL A 214 -6.75 15.54 0.04
CA VAL A 214 -5.32 15.35 0.27
C VAL A 214 -4.59 16.70 0.17
N PRO A 215 -3.88 17.15 1.21
CA PRO A 215 -3.16 18.42 1.18
C PRO A 215 -2.08 18.50 0.10
N VAL A 216 -1.90 19.67 -0.50
CA VAL A 216 -0.90 19.90 -1.56
C VAL A 216 0.52 19.68 -1.03
N GLU A 217 0.74 19.99 0.25
CA GLU A 217 2.01 19.76 0.94
C GLU A 217 2.39 18.27 0.96
N CYS A 218 1.42 17.36 1.08
CA CYS A 218 1.67 15.93 1.00
C CYS A 218 2.20 15.54 -0.39
N ILE A 219 1.65 16.13 -1.45
CA ILE A 219 2.10 15.88 -2.83
C ILE A 219 3.54 16.38 -3.03
N ASN A 220 3.86 17.57 -2.52
CA ASN A 220 5.22 18.12 -2.58
C ASN A 220 6.23 17.23 -1.82
N ILE A 221 5.84 16.71 -0.65
CA ILE A 221 6.65 15.76 0.11
C ILE A 221 6.86 14.46 -0.68
N ALA A 222 5.82 13.95 -1.35
CA ALA A 222 5.91 12.73 -2.13
C ALA A 222 6.86 12.88 -3.34
N ILE A 223 6.84 14.02 -4.03
CA ILE A 223 7.80 14.35 -5.10
C ILE A 223 9.24 14.35 -4.57
N GLN A 224 9.47 14.97 -3.41
CA GLN A 224 10.80 14.96 -2.79
C GLN A 224 11.26 13.55 -2.41
N ASN A 225 10.35 12.72 -1.90
CA ASN A 225 10.67 11.31 -1.60
C ASN A 225 11.05 10.53 -2.87
N GLN A 226 10.40 10.77 -4.01
CA GLN A 226 10.78 10.17 -5.29
C GLN A 226 12.19 10.61 -5.71
N GLN A 227 12.53 11.90 -5.54
CA GLN A 227 13.88 12.39 -5.81
C GLN A 227 14.92 11.73 -4.90
N THR A 228 14.64 11.57 -3.60
CA THR A 228 15.48 10.81 -2.66
C THR A 228 15.67 9.37 -3.13
N LEU A 229 14.60 8.69 -3.55
CA LEU A 229 14.66 7.33 -4.09
C LEU A 229 15.58 7.27 -5.32
N ASN A 230 15.42 8.20 -6.27
CA ASN A 230 16.23 8.26 -7.48
C ASN A 230 17.71 8.55 -7.18
N ASN A 231 18.01 9.45 -6.25
CA ASN A 231 19.39 9.76 -5.85
C ASN A 231 20.07 8.52 -5.25
N ARG A 232 19.38 7.82 -4.33
CA ARG A 232 19.88 6.57 -3.73
C ARG A 232 20.13 5.47 -4.77
N TYR A 233 19.25 5.37 -5.77
CA TYR A 233 19.44 4.48 -6.90
C TYR A 233 20.75 4.77 -7.63
N GLN A 234 20.96 6.04 -8.03
CA GLN A 234 22.15 6.47 -8.77
C GLN A 234 23.43 6.31 -7.94
N ASP A 235 23.39 6.59 -6.65
CA ASP A 235 24.52 6.35 -5.74
C ASP A 235 24.91 4.87 -5.69
N THR A 236 23.91 3.98 -5.63
CA THR A 236 24.14 2.54 -5.65
C THR A 236 24.77 2.09 -6.97
N ILE A 237 24.31 2.61 -8.11
CA ILE A 237 24.90 2.32 -9.44
C ILE A 237 26.37 2.74 -9.46
N ARG A 238 26.68 3.98 -9.07
CA ARG A 238 28.04 4.51 -9.05
C ARG A 238 28.98 3.69 -8.17
N MET A 239 28.51 3.25 -6.99
CA MET A 239 29.28 2.38 -6.10
C MET A 239 29.56 1.02 -6.75
N LEU A 240 28.57 0.43 -7.43
CA LEU A 240 28.76 -0.85 -8.13
C LEU A 240 29.75 -0.71 -9.29
N GLU A 241 29.60 0.31 -10.13
CA GLU A 241 30.54 0.59 -11.23
C GLU A 241 31.97 0.81 -10.73
N GLY A 242 32.14 1.50 -9.60
CA GLY A 242 33.45 1.69 -8.97
C GLY A 242 34.08 0.39 -8.45
N ILE A 243 33.29 -0.60 -8.05
CA ILE A 243 33.78 -1.92 -7.62
C ILE A 243 34.20 -2.77 -8.83
N PHE A 244 33.50 -2.66 -9.97
CA PHE A 244 33.80 -3.46 -11.16
C PHE A 244 34.90 -2.87 -12.05
N ASN A 245 35.18 -1.56 -11.91
CA ASN A 245 36.19 -0.84 -12.70
C ASN A 245 37.48 -0.52 -11.92
N GLY A 246 37.59 -0.93 -10.64
CA GLY A 246 38.77 -0.75 -9.79
C GLY A 246 39.44 -2.08 -9.47
#